data_AF-A0A173L171-F1
#
_entry.id   AF-A0A173L171-F1
#
_cell.length_a   1.000
_cell.length_b   1.000
_cell.length_c   1.000
_cell.angle_alpha   90.00
_cell.angle_beta   90.00
_cell.angle_gamma   90.00
#
_symmetry.space_group_name_H-M   'P 1'
#
loop_
_entity.id
_entity.type
_entity.pdbx_description
1 polymer ?
#
loop_
_entity_poly.entity_id
_entity_poly.type
_entity_poly.pdbx_seq_one_letter_code
_entity_poly.pdbx_strand_id
1 'polypeptide(L)'
;MNAIWKLPANRMPTEHEEQRDFVRWFRRTYPGVRIFAIPNGGERSKVEAHRLVIEGVSRGVPDLYIPAWRTWVEMKRQKGGVVSEDQRDWHAYLREIGDRVIVAKGSLDAQEKVTPLV
;
A
#
# COMPACT_ATOMS: atom_id res chain seq x y z
N MET A 1 26.99 -34.92 13.01
CA MET A 1 25.68 -35.02 12.35
C MET A 1 24.81 -33.86 12.83
N ASN A 2 24.77 -32.75 12.10
CA ASN A 2 23.85 -31.65 12.40
C ASN A 2 22.95 -31.46 11.19
N ALA A 3 21.67 -31.73 11.41
CA ALA A 3 20.61 -31.61 10.43
C ALA A 3 20.62 -30.21 9.82
N ILE A 4 20.97 -30.13 8.54
CA ILE A 4 20.67 -28.98 7.69
C ILE A 4 19.15 -28.99 7.53
N TRP A 5 18.46 -28.26 8.42
CA TRP A 5 17.05 -27.97 8.25
C TRP A 5 16.92 -27.19 6.94
N LYS A 6 16.33 -27.82 5.92
CA LYS A 6 15.94 -27.16 4.67
C LYS A 6 15.01 -26.00 5.04
N LEU A 7 15.49 -24.77 4.88
CA LEU A 7 14.67 -23.56 4.96
C LEU A 7 13.46 -23.74 4.02
N PRO A 8 12.22 -23.45 4.46
CA PRO A 8 11.08 -23.53 3.56
C PRO A 8 11.29 -22.59 2.37
N ALA A 9 10.99 -23.11 1.18
CA ALA A 9 11.18 -22.45 -0.10
C ALA A 9 10.58 -21.04 -0.12
N ASN A 10 11.40 -20.08 -0.57
CA ASN A 10 11.12 -18.78 -1.21
C ASN A 10 9.62 -18.46 -1.49
N ARG A 11 8.83 -18.19 -0.44
CA ARG A 11 7.45 -17.70 -0.60
C ARG A 11 7.51 -16.21 -0.93
N MET A 12 6.93 -15.82 -2.07
CA MET A 12 6.75 -14.42 -2.41
C MET A 12 5.87 -13.73 -1.36
N PRO A 13 6.29 -12.58 -0.80
CA PRO A 13 5.48 -11.87 0.17
C PRO A 13 4.11 -11.49 -0.41
N THR A 14 3.10 -11.55 0.45
CA THR A 14 1.77 -11.02 0.15
C THR A 14 1.81 -9.49 0.13
N GLU A 15 0.84 -8.87 -0.55
CA GLU A 15 0.71 -7.41 -0.58
C GLU A 15 0.62 -6.79 0.82
N HIS A 16 -0.09 -7.46 1.73
CA HIS A 16 -0.17 -7.06 3.13
C HIS A 16 1.18 -7.09 3.84
N GLU A 17 2.00 -8.12 3.63
CA GLU A 17 3.36 -8.20 4.19
C GLU A 17 4.26 -7.08 3.62
N GLU A 18 4.19 -6.83 2.31
CA GLU A 18 4.93 -5.76 1.65
C GLU A 18 4.57 -4.37 2.20
N GLN A 19 3.27 -4.09 2.34
CA GLN A 19 2.77 -2.84 2.92
C GLN A 19 3.23 -2.67 4.37
N ARG A 20 3.11 -3.73 5.19
CA ARG A 20 3.56 -3.71 6.59
C ARG A 20 5.05 -3.37 6.68
N ASP A 21 5.86 -4.00 5.84
CA ASP A 21 7.30 -3.83 5.86
C ASP A 21 7.70 -2.43 5.37
N PHE A 22 7.01 -1.89 4.36
CA PHE A 22 7.19 -0.50 3.92
C PHE A 22 6.81 0.52 5.01
N VAL A 23 5.64 0.37 5.64
CA VAL A 23 5.21 1.28 6.72
C VAL A 23 6.17 1.24 7.90
N ARG A 24 6.68 0.05 8.26
CA ARG A 24 7.70 -0.11 9.32
C ARG A 24 8.98 0.62 8.97
N TRP A 25 9.49 0.45 7.74
CA TRP A 25 10.67 1.15 7.27
C TRP A 25 10.45 2.66 7.29
N PHE A 26 9.34 3.15 6.70
CA PHE A 26 9.04 4.56 6.55
C PHE A 26 9.07 5.30 7.89
N ARG A 27 8.39 4.76 8.90
CA ARG A 27 8.31 5.35 10.24
C ARG A 27 9.67 5.39 10.95
N ARG A 28 10.58 4.48 10.64
CA ARG A 28 11.95 4.48 11.17
C ARG A 28 12.85 5.48 10.43
N THR A 29 12.68 5.60 9.12
CA THR A 29 13.53 6.44 8.26
C THR A 29 13.18 7.92 8.37
N TYR A 30 11.89 8.25 8.52
CA TYR A 30 11.40 9.64 8.52
C TYR A 30 10.70 9.99 9.84
N PRO A 31 11.42 10.08 10.97
CA PRO A 31 10.83 10.47 12.24
C PRO A 31 10.23 11.88 12.11
N GLY A 32 8.92 11.99 12.35
CA GLY A 32 8.17 13.25 12.22
C GLY A 32 7.28 13.34 10.98
N VAL A 33 7.47 12.47 9.98
CA VAL A 33 6.58 12.38 8.81
C VAL A 33 5.53 11.29 9.06
N ARG A 34 4.25 11.66 8.94
CA ARG A 34 3.14 10.72 9.16
C ARG A 34 2.86 9.91 7.90
N ILE A 35 2.59 8.62 8.11
CA ILE A 35 2.03 7.70 7.11
C ILE A 35 0.95 6.84 7.79
N PHE A 36 -0.18 6.67 7.11
CA PHE A 36 -1.27 5.82 7.58
C PHE A 36 -1.93 5.06 6.42
N ALA A 37 -2.56 3.94 6.76
CA ALA A 37 -3.24 3.09 5.81
C ALA A 37 -4.71 3.46 5.66
N ILE A 38 -5.24 3.28 4.45
CA ILE A 38 -6.66 3.35 4.15
C ILE A 38 -7.16 1.90 4.01
N PRO A 39 -7.92 1.38 4.98
CA PRO A 39 -8.31 -0.04 5.01
C PRO A 39 -9.49 -0.32 4.08
N ASN A 40 -9.31 -0.12 2.78
CA ASN A 40 -10.36 -0.35 1.77
C ASN A 40 -10.48 -1.82 1.34
N GLY A 41 -9.45 -2.63 1.61
CA GLY A 41 -9.41 -4.07 1.38
C GLY A 41 -9.54 -4.87 2.67
N GLY A 42 -9.99 -6.12 2.56
CA GLY A 42 -10.12 -7.05 3.68
C GLY A 42 -11.36 -7.94 3.60
N GLU A 43 -11.28 -9.12 4.20
CA GLU A 43 -12.46 -9.95 4.41
C GLU A 43 -13.38 -9.30 5.44
N ARG A 44 -14.65 -9.21 5.09
CA ARG A 44 -15.70 -8.64 5.92
C ARG A 44 -17.05 -9.23 5.54
N SER A 45 -17.99 -9.19 6.47
CA SER A 45 -19.37 -9.61 6.16
C SER A 45 -20.00 -8.65 5.14
N LYS A 46 -21.03 -9.12 4.41
CA LYS A 46 -21.78 -8.26 3.47
C LYS A 46 -22.39 -7.04 4.18
N VAL A 47 -22.90 -7.24 5.40
CA VAL A 47 -23.51 -6.18 6.22
C VAL A 47 -22.47 -5.14 6.60
N GLU A 48 -21.30 -5.57 7.04
CA GLU A 48 -20.19 -4.68 7.40
C GLU A 48 -19.66 -3.92 6.18
N ALA A 49 -19.51 -4.59 5.03
CA ALA A 49 -19.13 -3.94 3.78
C ALA A 49 -20.11 -2.82 3.40
N HIS A 50 -21.41 -3.10 3.49
CA HIS A 50 -22.43 -2.10 3.19
C HIS A 50 -22.40 -0.91 4.15
N ARG A 51 -22.29 -1.18 5.45
CA ARG A 51 -22.15 -0.14 6.47
C ARG A 51 -20.94 0.75 6.20
N LEU A 52 -19.78 0.16 5.90
CA LEU A 52 -18.56 0.90 5.61
C LEU A 52 -18.68 1.77 4.34
N VAL A 53 -19.39 1.30 3.32
CA VAL A 53 -19.68 2.11 2.13
C VAL A 53 -20.54 3.33 2.49
N ILE A 54 -21.54 3.16 3.35
CA ILE A 54 -22.36 4.28 3.87
C ILE A 54 -21.50 5.25 4.69
N GLU A 55 -20.54 4.73 5.47
CA GLU A 55 -19.59 5.53 6.25
C GLU A 55 -18.51 6.21 5.37
N GLY A 56 -18.49 5.95 4.04
CA GLY A 56 -17.64 6.63 3.08
C GLY A 56 -16.45 5.82 2.55
N VAL A 57 -16.34 4.53 2.87
CA VAL A 57 -15.33 3.65 2.27
C VAL A 57 -15.55 3.58 0.76
N SER A 58 -14.55 4.03 0.03
CA SER A 58 -14.58 4.12 -1.43
C SER A 58 -13.65 3.08 -2.04
N ARG A 59 -14.17 2.31 -3.00
CA ARG A 59 -13.36 1.32 -3.74
C ARG A 59 -12.29 2.04 -4.55
N GLY A 60 -11.08 1.48 -4.54
CA GLY A 60 -9.98 1.95 -5.38
C GLY A 60 -9.15 3.11 -4.83
N VAL A 61 -9.52 3.69 -3.66
CA VAL A 61 -8.65 4.66 -2.99
C VAL A 61 -7.33 3.97 -2.60
N PRO A 62 -6.16 4.60 -2.87
CA PRO A 62 -4.85 3.99 -2.61
C PRO A 62 -4.62 3.57 -1.15
N ASP A 63 -3.76 2.57 -0.96
CA ASP A 63 -3.57 1.89 0.33
C ASP A 63 -2.98 2.77 1.43
N LEU A 64 -2.12 3.73 1.10
CA LEU A 64 -1.41 4.56 2.06
C LEU A 64 -1.43 6.04 1.67
N TYR A 65 -1.40 6.91 2.67
CA TYR A 65 -1.23 8.35 2.48
C TYR A 65 -0.15 8.94 3.37
N ILE A 66 0.65 9.84 2.79
CA ILE A 66 1.71 10.61 3.43
C ILE A 66 1.35 12.10 3.31
N PRO A 67 0.67 12.69 4.32
CA PRO A 67 0.10 14.03 4.21
C PRO A 67 1.14 15.12 3.97
N ALA A 68 2.28 15.06 4.65
CA ALA A 68 3.32 16.08 4.54
C ALA A 68 3.88 16.21 3.12
N TRP A 69 3.74 15.15 2.30
CA TRP A 69 4.25 15.08 0.94
C TRP A 69 3.13 15.04 -0.10
N ARG A 70 1.87 15.17 0.32
CA ARG A 70 0.68 15.00 -0.53
C ARG A 70 0.78 13.77 -1.42
N THR A 71 1.27 12.67 -0.86
CA THR A 71 1.66 11.48 -1.62
C THR A 71 0.84 10.29 -1.19
N TRP A 72 0.14 9.70 -2.16
CA TRP A 72 -0.58 8.43 -2.05
C TRP A 72 0.30 7.30 -2.57
N VAL A 73 0.26 6.16 -1.88
CA VAL A 73 0.98 4.95 -2.29
C VAL A 73 -0.01 3.81 -2.44
N GLU A 74 -0.16 3.35 -3.68
CA GLU A 74 -0.88 2.14 -4.06
C GLU A 74 0.13 0.98 -4.06
N MET A 75 -0.04 0.05 -3.14
CA MET A 75 0.80 -1.13 -3.01
C MET A 75 0.31 -2.23 -3.96
N LYS A 76 1.25 -2.93 -4.57
CA LYS A 76 1.00 -4.10 -5.39
C LYS A 76 1.95 -5.21 -5.00
N ARG A 77 1.48 -6.45 -5.11
CA ARG A 77 2.38 -7.61 -5.13
C ARG A 77 3.46 -7.45 -6.18
N GLN A 78 4.66 -7.96 -5.89
CA GLN A 78 5.80 -7.94 -6.82
C GLN A 78 5.47 -8.57 -8.19
N LYS A 79 4.63 -9.61 -8.20
CA LYS A 79 4.11 -10.26 -9.42
C LYS A 79 2.59 -10.40 -9.37
N GLY A 80 1.95 -10.24 -10.52
CA GLY A 80 0.51 -10.41 -10.71
C GLY A 80 -0.36 -9.25 -10.20
N GLY A 81 0.20 -8.30 -9.44
CA GLY A 81 -0.50 -7.09 -9.03
C GLY A 81 -0.74 -6.16 -10.20
N VAL A 82 -2.01 -5.88 -10.50
CA VAL A 82 -2.44 -4.91 -11.52
C VAL A 82 -3.27 -3.82 -10.87
N VAL A 83 -3.20 -2.61 -11.45
CA VAL A 83 -4.08 -1.50 -11.06
C VAL A 83 -5.45 -1.74 -11.67
N SER A 84 -6.50 -1.74 -10.85
CA SER A 84 -7.89 -1.89 -11.29
C SER A 84 -8.42 -0.62 -11.97
N GLU A 85 -9.60 -0.70 -12.59
CA GLU A 85 -10.26 0.48 -13.17
C GLU A 85 -10.60 1.53 -12.11
N ASP A 86 -11.27 1.13 -11.00
CA ASP A 86 -11.56 1.99 -9.85
C ASP A 86 -10.29 2.71 -9.35
N GLN A 87 -9.15 2.02 -9.27
CA GLN A 87 -7.89 2.60 -8.84
C GLN A 87 -7.35 3.61 -9.86
N ARG A 88 -7.45 3.33 -11.17
CA ARG A 88 -7.02 4.28 -12.20
C ARG A 88 -7.81 5.59 -12.12
N ASP A 89 -9.12 5.50 -11.88
CA ASP A 89 -9.99 6.67 -11.70
C ASP A 89 -9.54 7.53 -10.51
N TRP A 90 -9.38 6.92 -9.32
CA TRP A 90 -8.83 7.61 -8.16
C TRP A 90 -7.45 8.20 -8.41
N HIS A 91 -6.56 7.45 -9.09
CA HIS A 91 -5.23 7.94 -9.40
C HIS A 91 -5.25 9.16 -10.33
N ALA A 92 -6.21 9.23 -11.25
CA ALA A 92 -6.38 10.38 -12.14
C ALA A 92 -6.88 11.59 -11.34
N TYR A 93 -7.95 11.43 -10.57
CA TYR A 93 -8.50 12.48 -9.71
C TYR A 93 -7.46 13.05 -8.72
N LEU A 94 -6.73 12.17 -8.02
CA LEU A 94 -5.71 12.60 -7.05
C LEU A 94 -4.59 13.42 -7.71
N ARG A 95 -4.16 13.03 -8.92
CA ARG A 95 -3.17 13.82 -9.67
C ARG A 95 -3.73 15.16 -10.14
N GLU A 96 -5.00 15.20 -10.54
CA GLU A 96 -5.68 16.43 -10.96
C GLU A 96 -5.73 17.46 -9.83
N ILE A 97 -5.98 17.04 -8.58
CA ILE A 97 -6.01 17.94 -7.41
C ILE A 97 -4.62 18.29 -6.85
N GLY A 98 -3.54 17.95 -7.58
CA GLY A 98 -2.17 18.28 -7.23
C GLY A 98 -1.50 17.33 -6.24
N ASP A 99 -2.10 16.18 -5.95
CA ASP A 99 -1.47 15.14 -5.15
C ASP A 99 -0.60 14.22 -6.03
N ARG A 100 0.39 13.59 -5.41
CA ARG A 100 1.22 12.58 -6.03
C ARG A 100 0.63 11.21 -5.79
N VAL A 101 0.65 10.36 -6.81
CA VAL A 101 0.26 8.94 -6.69
C VAL A 101 1.37 8.04 -7.19
N ILE A 102 1.84 7.18 -6.30
CA ILE A 102 2.87 6.18 -6.54
C ILE A 102 2.21 4.81 -6.59
N VAL A 103 2.52 4.02 -7.62
CA VAL A 103 2.19 2.59 -7.64
C VAL A 103 3.47 1.81 -7.37
N ALA A 104 3.51 1.03 -6.29
CA ALA A 104 4.70 0.35 -5.80
C ALA A 104 4.52 -1.18 -5.78
N LYS A 105 5.39 -1.89 -6.50
CA LYS A 105 5.46 -3.35 -6.55
C LYS A 105 6.34 -3.87 -5.42
N GLY A 106 5.75 -4.03 -4.25
CA GLY A 106 6.44 -4.46 -3.03
C GLY A 106 7.10 -3.31 -2.26
N SER A 107 7.67 -3.63 -1.11
CA SER A 107 8.22 -2.69 -0.16
C SER A 107 9.44 -1.95 -0.71
N LEU A 108 10.38 -2.66 -1.35
CA LEU A 108 11.61 -2.04 -1.86
C LEU A 108 11.30 -1.00 -2.95
N ASP A 109 10.43 -1.31 -3.90
CA ASP A 109 10.00 -0.37 -4.95
C ASP A 109 9.28 0.85 -4.34
N ALA A 110 8.51 0.67 -3.26
CA ALA A 110 7.92 1.79 -2.52
C ALA A 110 9.00 2.70 -1.92
N GLN A 111 10.02 2.12 -1.27
CA GLN A 111 11.14 2.86 -0.67
C GLN A 111 11.91 3.66 -1.72
N GLU A 112 12.25 3.03 -2.84
CA GLU A 112 12.98 3.66 -3.95
C GLU A 112 12.20 4.85 -4.54
N LYS A 113 10.88 4.75 -4.63
CA LYS A 113 10.03 5.80 -5.20
C LYS A 113 9.75 6.96 -4.25
N VAL A 114 9.72 6.72 -2.94
CA VAL A 114 9.47 7.81 -1.97
C VAL A 114 10.76 8.52 -1.54
N THR A 115 11.92 7.86 -1.63
CA THR A 115 13.20 8.45 -1.21
C THR A 115 13.53 9.77 -1.92
N PRO A 116 13.28 9.97 -3.22
CA PRO A 116 13.57 11.24 -3.91
C PRO A 116 12.59 12.38 -3.58
N LEU A 117 11.57 12.16 -2.74
CA LEU A 117 10.54 13.16 -2.42
C LEU A 117 10.87 14.02 -1.20
N VAL A 118 11.99 13.71 -0.54
CA VAL A 118 12.46 14.37 0.68
C VAL A 118 13.21 15.65 0.38
#